data_AF-A0AAE9YQ65-F1
#
_entry.id   AF-A0AAE9YQ65-F1
#
_cell.length_a   1.000
_cell.length_b   1.000
_cell.length_c   1.000
_cell.angle_alpha   90.00
_cell.angle_beta   90.00
_cell.angle_gamma   90.00
#
_symmetry.space_group_name_H-M   'P 1'
#
loop_
_entity.id
_entity.type
_entity.pdbx_description
1 polymer ?
#
loop_
_entity_poly.entity_id
_entity_poly.type
_entity_poly.pdbx_seq_one_letter_code
_entity_poly.pdbx_strand_id
1 'polypeptide(L)'
;MKTVNDITALRQQINEWRQQGLKIAFVPTMGNLHAGHIALVEEARKHADKVVASIFINPMQFGANEDIDSYPKTLGEDQQKLIAAGTELLFTPTAAIIYPKGLDQQTYIEVPDVSEGSCGESRPGHFRGVATIVAKLFNLVQPDVACFGKKDYQQLQVIQTMVEDLSMPIRIIGVETVREASGLAMSSRNGYLTEQEKAMAPALRQALLWLGEQLEQGNQDYQALSKQAAGKINLAGLNTDYIDIRHARTLARPKPADKELVILAAAHCGKARLIDNLQVSVK
;
A
#
# COMPACT_ATOMS: atom_id res chain seq x y z
N MET A 1 10.00 8.04 21.20
CA MET A 1 8.71 7.48 20.75
C MET A 1 7.93 6.96 21.95
N LYS A 2 6.67 7.38 22.12
CA LYS A 2 5.70 6.77 23.05
C LYS A 2 4.99 5.62 22.32
N THR A 3 4.67 4.52 23.00
CA THR A 3 3.89 3.43 22.44
C THR A 3 2.59 3.28 23.21
N VAL A 4 1.46 3.19 22.51
CA VAL A 4 0.12 2.99 23.09
C VAL A 4 -0.59 1.85 22.37
N ASN A 5 -1.39 1.07 23.09
CA ASN A 5 -2.11 -0.08 22.55
C ASN A 5 -3.64 0.04 22.67
N ASP A 6 -4.15 1.06 23.36
CA ASP A 6 -5.59 1.32 23.51
C ASP A 6 -6.00 2.68 22.91
N ILE A 7 -7.30 2.81 22.63
CA ILE A 7 -7.89 3.98 21.97
C ILE A 7 -7.90 5.21 22.88
N THR A 8 -8.04 5.04 24.20
CA THR A 8 -8.12 6.14 25.15
C THR A 8 -6.77 6.85 25.25
N ALA A 9 -5.69 6.11 25.44
CA ALA A 9 -4.33 6.64 25.49
C ALA A 9 -3.90 7.29 24.17
N LEU A 10 -4.32 6.71 23.03
CA LEU A 10 -4.12 7.33 21.71
C LEU A 10 -4.81 8.70 21.65
N ARG A 11 -6.12 8.76 21.90
CA ARG A 11 -6.89 10.01 21.81
C ARG A 11 -6.41 11.07 22.79
N GLN A 12 -6.00 10.69 23.99
CA GLN A 12 -5.41 11.62 24.94
C GLN A 12 -4.17 12.30 24.32
N GLN A 13 -3.25 11.51 23.75
CA GLN A 13 -2.03 12.06 23.16
C GLN A 13 -2.32 12.97 21.95
N ILE A 14 -3.26 12.57 21.09
CA ILE A 14 -3.68 13.37 19.93
C ILE A 14 -4.28 14.70 20.39
N ASN A 15 -5.17 14.68 21.38
CA ASN A 15 -5.80 15.89 21.91
C ASN A 15 -4.77 16.86 22.52
N GLU A 16 -3.78 16.34 23.26
CA GLU A 16 -2.69 17.15 23.81
C GLU A 16 -1.92 17.89 22.72
N TRP A 17 -1.60 17.23 21.60
CA TRP A 17 -0.92 17.87 20.46
C TRP A 17 -1.80 18.86 19.73
N ARG A 18 -3.10 18.54 19.55
CA ARG A 18 -4.06 19.45 18.94
C ARG A 18 -4.27 20.72 19.75
N GLN A 19 -4.31 20.63 21.08
CA GLN A 19 -4.40 21.79 21.98
C GLN A 19 -3.16 22.71 21.88
N GLN A 20 -2.00 22.16 21.49
CA GLN A 20 -0.78 22.91 21.22
C GLN A 20 -0.74 23.50 19.81
N GLY A 21 -1.75 23.26 18.97
CA GLY A 21 -1.79 23.72 17.58
C GLY A 21 -0.84 22.96 16.65
N LEU A 22 -0.37 21.77 17.05
CA LEU A 22 0.58 20.97 16.28
C LEU A 22 -0.11 20.21 15.16
N LYS A 23 0.57 20.11 14.01
CA LYS A 23 0.19 19.26 12.88
C LYS A 23 0.65 17.82 13.10
N ILE A 24 -0.19 16.88 12.68
CA ILE A 24 0.00 15.44 12.86
C ILE A 24 0.04 14.76 11.49
N ALA A 25 1.13 14.07 11.19
CA ALA A 25 1.22 13.16 10.07
C ALA A 25 1.05 11.71 10.52
N PHE A 26 0.43 10.88 9.69
CA PHE A 26 0.14 9.49 10.01
C PHE A 26 0.70 8.52 8.96
N VAL A 27 1.32 7.44 9.43
CA VAL A 27 1.87 6.35 8.63
C VAL A 27 1.25 5.03 9.12
N PRO A 28 0.13 4.57 8.51
CA PRO A 28 -0.44 3.28 8.83
C PRO A 28 0.36 2.14 8.22
N THR A 29 0.70 1.13 9.02
CA THR A 29 1.44 -0.06 8.57
C THR A 29 0.88 -1.34 9.22
N MET A 30 1.29 -2.50 8.67
CA MET A 30 1.04 -3.81 9.27
C MET A 30 2.25 -4.38 10.02
N GLY A 31 3.31 -3.58 10.24
CA GLY A 31 4.57 -4.06 10.84
C GLY A 31 5.47 -4.82 9.87
N ASN A 32 6.53 -5.43 10.41
CA ASN A 32 7.66 -5.99 9.67
C ASN A 32 8.30 -4.97 8.73
N LEU A 33 8.73 -3.86 9.33
CA LEU A 33 9.15 -2.64 8.65
C LEU A 33 10.46 -2.84 7.91
N HIS A 34 10.59 -2.15 6.78
CA HIS A 34 11.74 -2.12 5.89
C HIS A 34 12.00 -0.68 5.42
N ALA A 35 13.05 -0.43 4.63
CA ALA A 35 13.43 0.92 4.24
C ALA A 35 12.30 1.70 3.54
N GLY A 36 11.46 1.02 2.75
CA GLY A 36 10.23 1.61 2.20
C GLY A 36 9.27 2.21 3.26
N HIS A 37 9.10 1.55 4.40
CA HIS A 37 8.29 2.09 5.51
C HIS A 37 8.97 3.28 6.19
N ILE A 38 10.30 3.25 6.28
CA ILE A 38 11.08 4.35 6.88
C ILE A 38 11.03 5.59 6.00
N ALA A 39 11.08 5.44 4.68
CA ALA A 39 10.85 6.54 3.75
C ALA A 39 9.47 7.21 3.94
N LEU A 40 8.42 6.46 4.32
CA LEU A 40 7.12 7.04 4.67
C LEU A 40 7.20 7.94 5.91
N VAL A 41 7.92 7.51 6.95
CA VAL A 41 8.12 8.28 8.17
C VAL A 41 8.95 9.53 7.90
N GLU A 42 10.04 9.39 7.14
CA GLU A 42 10.90 10.51 6.74
C GLU A 42 10.13 11.54 5.90
N GLU A 43 9.27 11.09 4.99
CA GLU A 43 8.39 11.99 4.24
C GLU A 43 7.36 12.66 5.16
N ALA A 44 6.69 11.90 6.03
CA ALA A 44 5.71 12.42 6.98
C ALA A 44 6.26 13.57 7.84
N ARG A 45 7.52 13.47 8.28
CA ARG A 45 8.21 14.51 9.07
C ARG A 45 8.40 15.83 8.35
N LYS A 46 8.39 15.84 7.00
CA LYS A 46 8.50 17.08 6.22
C LYS A 46 7.19 17.87 6.22
N HIS A 47 6.08 17.26 6.65
CA HIS A 47 4.73 17.80 6.46
C HIS A 47 3.95 18.03 7.76
N ALA A 48 4.51 17.68 8.92
CA ALA A 48 3.86 17.81 10.23
C ALA A 48 4.86 17.90 11.39
N ASP A 49 4.40 18.39 12.54
CA ASP A 49 5.22 18.53 13.76
C ASP A 49 5.35 17.23 14.55
N LYS A 50 4.39 16.32 14.36
CA LYS A 50 4.32 15.01 15.02
C LYS A 50 4.01 13.92 14.02
N VAL A 51 4.72 12.81 14.12
CA VAL A 51 4.45 11.61 13.34
C VAL A 51 3.89 10.51 14.24
N VAL A 52 2.73 10.02 13.84
CA VAL A 52 2.11 8.81 14.37
C VAL A 52 2.34 7.69 13.38
N ALA A 53 2.85 6.56 13.85
CA ALA A 53 2.81 5.30 13.10
C ALA A 53 1.79 4.35 13.73
N SER A 54 1.15 3.50 12.94
CA SER A 54 0.44 2.34 13.48
C SER A 54 1.05 1.04 12.98
N ILE A 55 1.04 0.02 13.84
CA ILE A 55 1.32 -1.36 13.47
C ILE A 55 0.08 -2.17 13.84
N PHE A 56 -0.69 -2.55 12.82
CA PHE A 56 -1.89 -3.36 12.99
C PHE A 56 -2.07 -4.28 11.78
N ILE A 57 -1.95 -5.59 12.01
CA ILE A 57 -2.29 -6.59 11.00
C ILE A 57 -3.82 -6.68 10.98
N ASN A 58 -4.42 -6.05 9.98
CA ASN A 58 -5.87 -5.95 9.86
C ASN A 58 -6.47 -7.27 9.34
N PRO A 59 -7.24 -8.05 10.12
CA PRO A 59 -7.83 -9.28 9.62
C PRO A 59 -8.86 -9.08 8.51
N MET A 60 -9.52 -7.91 8.44
CA MET A 60 -10.60 -7.66 7.50
C MET A 60 -10.13 -7.55 6.03
N GLN A 61 -8.83 -7.34 5.79
CA GLN A 61 -8.27 -7.24 4.45
C GLN A 61 -7.59 -8.54 3.97
N PHE A 62 -7.72 -9.64 4.73
CA PHE A 62 -7.22 -10.96 4.35
C PHE A 62 -8.37 -11.88 3.97
N GLY A 63 -8.21 -12.60 2.85
CA GLY A 63 -9.12 -13.68 2.45
C GLY A 63 -8.92 -14.96 3.27
N ALA A 64 -9.86 -15.91 3.20
CA ALA A 64 -9.82 -17.17 3.95
C ALA A 64 -8.58 -18.04 3.69
N ASN A 65 -7.93 -17.87 2.53
CA ASN A 65 -6.73 -18.61 2.12
C ASN A 65 -5.46 -17.74 2.14
N GLU A 66 -5.51 -16.56 2.77
CA GLU A 66 -4.37 -15.65 2.83
C GLU A 66 -3.55 -15.79 4.12
N ASP A 67 -2.34 -15.28 4.07
CA ASP A 67 -1.21 -15.57 4.97
C ASP A 67 -1.26 -14.82 6.32
N ILE A 68 -2.44 -14.60 6.90
CA ILE A 68 -2.57 -13.81 8.15
C ILE A 68 -1.79 -14.44 9.31
N ASP A 69 -1.86 -15.76 9.46
CA ASP A 69 -1.20 -16.50 10.55
C ASP A 69 0.32 -16.56 10.37
N SER A 70 0.79 -16.55 9.12
CA SER A 70 2.21 -16.51 8.78
C SER A 70 2.75 -15.09 8.55
N TYR A 71 1.95 -14.05 8.80
CA TYR A 71 2.41 -12.68 8.67
C TYR A 71 3.46 -12.37 9.76
N PRO A 72 4.65 -11.88 9.38
CA PRO A 72 5.76 -11.67 10.30
C PRO A 72 5.44 -10.63 11.39
N LYS A 73 5.78 -10.94 12.64
CA LYS A 73 5.59 -10.08 13.81
C LYS A 73 6.94 -9.76 14.46
N THR A 74 7.47 -8.57 14.18
CA THR A 74 8.83 -8.15 14.58
C THR A 74 8.80 -6.84 15.35
N LEU A 75 7.82 -6.68 16.26
CA LEU A 75 7.52 -5.42 16.95
C LEU A 75 8.75 -4.74 17.60
N GLY A 76 9.66 -5.50 18.21
CA GLY A 76 10.87 -4.95 18.82
C GLY A 76 11.81 -4.29 17.80
N GLU A 77 12.04 -4.95 16.66
CA GLU A 77 12.85 -4.40 15.56
C GLU A 77 12.15 -3.21 14.89
N ASP A 78 10.84 -3.31 14.71
CA ASP A 78 10.02 -2.24 14.15
C ASP A 78 10.10 -0.98 15.01
N GLN A 79 10.02 -1.12 16.34
CA GLN A 79 10.18 -0.01 17.27
C GLN A 79 11.55 0.66 17.15
N GLN A 80 12.64 -0.11 17.04
CA GLN A 80 13.98 0.45 16.88
C GLN A 80 14.09 1.28 15.60
N LYS A 81 13.57 0.77 14.48
CA LYS A 81 13.56 1.48 13.19
C LYS A 81 12.73 2.77 13.26
N LEU A 82 11.55 2.74 13.88
CA LEU A 82 10.68 3.92 14.04
C LEU A 82 11.30 4.98 14.97
N ILE A 83 11.97 4.56 16.06
CA ILE A 83 12.71 5.47 16.93
C ILE A 83 13.83 6.17 16.14
N ALA A 84 14.61 5.42 15.36
CA ALA A 84 15.68 5.97 14.54
C ALA A 84 15.16 6.94 13.47
N ALA A 85 14.00 6.65 12.88
CA ALA A 85 13.33 7.52 11.91
C ALA A 85 12.71 8.79 12.53
N GLY A 86 12.61 8.85 13.86
CA GLY A 86 12.06 9.98 14.61
C GLY A 86 10.53 9.97 14.71
N THR A 87 9.91 8.80 14.82
CA THR A 87 8.47 8.70 15.13
C THR A 87 8.20 9.10 16.59
N GLU A 88 7.21 9.96 16.82
CA GLU A 88 6.82 10.40 18.16
C GLU A 88 5.88 9.42 18.87
N LEU A 89 4.91 8.85 18.16
CA LEU A 89 3.91 7.93 18.73
C LEU A 89 3.71 6.70 17.84
N LEU A 90 3.74 5.53 18.47
CA LEU A 90 3.38 4.26 17.86
C LEU A 90 2.08 3.73 18.46
N PHE A 91 1.09 3.47 17.61
CA PHE A 91 -0.16 2.82 17.98
C PHE A 91 -0.16 1.34 17.57
N THR A 92 -0.24 0.42 18.55
CA THR A 92 -0.20 -1.03 18.34
C THR A 92 -1.45 -1.72 18.92
N PRO A 93 -2.64 -1.49 18.35
CA PRO A 93 -3.87 -2.08 18.85
C PRO A 93 -3.96 -3.57 18.50
N THR A 94 -4.81 -4.29 19.25
CA THR A 94 -5.20 -5.67 18.91
C THR A 94 -6.48 -5.68 18.07
N ALA A 95 -6.76 -6.81 17.41
CA ALA A 95 -8.01 -6.99 16.67
C ALA A 95 -9.24 -6.89 17.59
N ALA A 96 -9.15 -7.31 18.85
CA ALA A 96 -10.25 -7.16 19.82
C ALA A 96 -10.52 -5.68 20.18
N ILE A 97 -9.49 -4.84 20.18
CA ILE A 97 -9.62 -3.38 20.40
C ILE A 97 -10.22 -2.70 19.17
N ILE A 98 -9.76 -3.07 17.97
CA ILE A 98 -10.28 -2.50 16.73
C ILE A 98 -11.67 -3.04 16.39
N TYR A 99 -11.95 -4.32 16.59
CA TYR A 99 -13.18 -5.00 16.20
C TYR A 99 -13.83 -5.70 17.41
N PRO A 100 -14.34 -4.95 18.41
CA PRO A 100 -14.83 -5.54 19.66
C PRO A 100 -16.07 -6.43 19.50
N LYS A 101 -16.78 -6.31 18.38
CA LYS A 101 -17.95 -7.13 18.02
C LYS A 101 -17.63 -8.22 16.98
N GLY A 102 -16.35 -8.44 16.68
CA GLY A 102 -15.94 -9.27 15.54
C GLY A 102 -16.16 -8.57 14.19
N LEU A 103 -15.82 -9.29 13.10
CA LEU A 103 -15.90 -8.76 11.73
C LEU A 103 -17.32 -8.83 11.15
N ASP A 104 -18.13 -9.82 11.54
CA ASP A 104 -19.47 -10.05 10.99
C ASP A 104 -20.46 -8.90 11.25
N GLN A 105 -20.23 -8.14 12.33
CA GLN A 105 -21.06 -6.99 12.74
C GLN A 105 -20.32 -5.66 12.62
N GLN A 106 -19.21 -5.64 11.88
CA GLN A 106 -18.42 -4.43 11.66
C GLN A 106 -19.00 -3.62 10.49
N THR A 107 -19.26 -2.33 10.74
CA THR A 107 -19.56 -1.37 9.67
C THR A 107 -18.38 -1.26 8.71
N TYR A 108 -18.64 -1.23 7.41
CA TYR A 108 -17.60 -1.21 6.39
C TYR A 108 -17.78 -0.07 5.39
N ILE A 109 -16.71 0.24 4.67
CA ILE A 109 -16.67 1.20 3.57
C ILE A 109 -16.28 0.45 2.30
N GLU A 110 -17.01 0.72 1.22
CA GLU A 110 -16.65 0.29 -0.13
C GLU A 110 -16.42 1.53 -0.99
N VAL A 111 -15.43 1.46 -1.86
CA VAL A 111 -15.05 2.55 -2.77
C VAL A 111 -15.20 1.98 -4.19
N PRO A 112 -16.36 2.16 -4.84
CA PRO A 112 -16.65 1.53 -6.13
C PRO A 112 -15.68 1.99 -7.23
N ASP A 113 -15.66 1.26 -8.34
CA ASP A 113 -14.79 1.48 -9.51
C ASP A 113 -13.28 1.27 -9.23
N VAL A 114 -12.66 2.13 -8.43
CA VAL A 114 -11.21 2.11 -8.18
C VAL A 114 -10.75 0.87 -7.39
N SER A 115 -11.66 0.24 -6.64
CA SER A 115 -11.40 -1.01 -5.94
C SER A 115 -11.60 -2.27 -6.80
N GLU A 116 -12.09 -2.13 -8.04
CA GLU A 116 -12.41 -3.24 -8.93
C GLU A 116 -11.25 -3.55 -9.90
N GLY A 117 -11.24 -4.78 -10.43
CA GLY A 117 -10.18 -5.24 -11.34
C GLY A 117 -8.82 -5.38 -10.67
N SER A 118 -7.84 -5.89 -11.42
CA SER A 118 -6.45 -6.05 -10.97
C SER A 118 -6.39 -6.73 -9.58
N CYS A 119 -5.86 -6.05 -8.55
CA CYS A 119 -5.75 -6.62 -7.21
C CYS A 119 -7.11 -6.89 -6.55
N GLY A 120 -8.14 -6.10 -6.87
CA GLY A 120 -9.48 -6.26 -6.32
C GLY A 120 -10.18 -7.51 -6.84
N GLU A 121 -9.93 -7.85 -8.11
CA GLU A 121 -10.43 -9.09 -8.72
C GLU A 121 -9.68 -10.31 -8.21
N SER A 122 -8.34 -10.24 -8.10
CA SER A 122 -7.54 -11.34 -7.52
C SER A 122 -7.77 -11.53 -6.02
N ARG A 123 -8.28 -10.51 -5.30
CA ARG A 123 -8.49 -10.54 -3.83
C ARG A 123 -9.84 -9.92 -3.45
N PRO A 124 -10.96 -10.64 -3.68
CA PRO A 124 -12.30 -10.13 -3.38
C PRO A 124 -12.44 -9.68 -1.91
N GLY A 125 -12.97 -8.47 -1.70
CA GLY A 125 -13.15 -7.89 -0.37
C GLY A 125 -11.91 -7.25 0.26
N HIS A 126 -10.71 -7.41 -0.34
CA HIS A 126 -9.46 -6.84 0.19
C HIS A 126 -9.56 -5.32 0.42
N PHE A 127 -9.98 -4.58 -0.60
CA PHE A 127 -10.06 -3.11 -0.51
C PHE A 127 -11.20 -2.60 0.38
N ARG A 128 -12.28 -3.37 0.56
CA ARG A 128 -13.29 -3.09 1.60
C ARG A 128 -12.63 -3.13 2.99
N GLY A 129 -11.81 -4.16 3.25
CA GLY A 129 -11.04 -4.27 4.48
C GLY A 129 -10.07 -3.09 4.69
N VAL A 130 -9.33 -2.72 3.63
CA VAL A 130 -8.39 -1.59 3.63
C VAL A 130 -9.10 -0.25 3.88
N ALA A 131 -10.11 0.10 3.09
CA ALA A 131 -10.86 1.34 3.25
C ALA A 131 -11.48 1.46 4.65
N THR A 132 -12.06 0.36 5.14
CA THR A 132 -12.66 0.32 6.48
C THR A 132 -11.65 0.57 7.59
N ILE A 133 -10.48 -0.10 7.57
CA ILE A 133 -9.49 0.12 8.64
C ILE A 133 -8.83 1.50 8.53
N VAL A 134 -8.54 1.99 7.32
CA VAL A 134 -7.91 3.29 7.14
C VAL A 134 -8.83 4.41 7.61
N ALA A 135 -10.12 4.39 7.23
CA ALA A 135 -11.09 5.36 7.73
C ALA A 135 -11.24 5.31 9.25
N LYS A 136 -11.23 4.11 9.84
CA LYS A 136 -11.27 3.96 11.29
C LYS A 136 -10.03 4.55 11.97
N LEU A 137 -8.85 4.31 11.42
CA LEU A 137 -7.60 4.90 11.92
C LEU A 137 -7.58 6.42 11.73
N PHE A 138 -8.09 6.95 10.62
CA PHE A 138 -8.24 8.40 10.43
C PHE A 138 -9.18 9.02 11.47
N ASN A 139 -10.28 8.36 11.83
CA ASN A 139 -11.16 8.84 12.91
C ASN A 139 -10.51 8.78 14.31
N LEU A 140 -9.56 7.87 14.52
CA LEU A 140 -8.84 7.71 15.79
C LEU A 140 -7.67 8.69 15.93
N VAL A 141 -6.86 8.81 14.88
CA VAL A 141 -5.63 9.61 14.86
C VAL A 141 -5.91 11.06 14.47
N GLN A 142 -6.94 11.29 13.65
CA GLN A 142 -7.31 12.60 13.09
C GLN A 142 -6.11 13.35 12.52
N PRO A 143 -5.36 12.78 11.55
CA PRO A 143 -4.16 13.42 11.02
C PRO A 143 -4.50 14.58 10.09
N ASP A 144 -3.57 15.53 9.93
CA ASP A 144 -3.64 16.53 8.85
C ASP A 144 -3.13 15.96 7.52
N VAL A 145 -2.19 15.01 7.61
CA VAL A 145 -1.53 14.39 6.47
C VAL A 145 -1.38 12.90 6.72
N ALA A 146 -1.58 12.05 5.70
CA ALA A 146 -1.27 10.63 5.79
C ALA A 146 -0.41 10.17 4.61
N CYS A 147 0.63 9.38 4.89
CA CYS A 147 1.61 8.94 3.89
C CYS A 147 1.41 7.46 3.58
N PHE A 148 1.37 7.13 2.28
CA PHE A 148 1.21 5.77 1.77
C PHE A 148 2.22 5.50 0.65
N GLY A 149 2.72 4.28 0.56
CA GLY A 149 3.66 3.89 -0.50
C GLY A 149 2.97 3.71 -1.84
N LYS A 150 3.55 4.26 -2.91
CA LYS A 150 3.09 4.06 -4.29
C LYS A 150 3.22 2.62 -4.77
N LYS A 151 4.00 1.77 -4.08
CA LYS A 151 4.11 0.33 -4.38
C LYS A 151 2.72 -0.33 -4.45
N ASP A 152 1.86 -0.01 -3.50
CA ASP A 152 0.47 -0.48 -3.44
C ASP A 152 -0.44 0.56 -4.13
N TYR A 153 -0.22 0.78 -5.43
CA TYR A 153 -0.80 1.91 -6.17
C TYR A 153 -2.33 1.92 -6.15
N GLN A 154 -2.96 0.76 -6.33
CA GLN A 154 -4.43 0.66 -6.27
C GLN A 154 -4.96 0.99 -4.87
N GLN A 155 -4.26 0.60 -3.81
CA GLN A 155 -4.60 1.01 -2.44
C GLN A 155 -4.51 2.53 -2.29
N LEU A 156 -3.45 3.16 -2.82
CA LEU A 156 -3.31 4.62 -2.78
C LEU A 156 -4.49 5.31 -3.49
N GLN A 157 -4.91 4.84 -4.67
CA GLN A 157 -6.06 5.41 -5.39
C GLN A 157 -7.38 5.19 -4.64
N VAL A 158 -7.59 4.01 -4.05
CA VAL A 158 -8.76 3.71 -3.19
C VAL A 158 -8.83 4.69 -2.01
N ILE A 159 -7.71 4.93 -1.34
CA ILE A 159 -7.66 5.83 -0.17
C ILE A 159 -7.83 7.29 -0.58
N GLN A 160 -7.22 7.72 -1.67
CA GLN A 160 -7.40 9.08 -2.21
C GLN A 160 -8.86 9.34 -2.58
N THR A 161 -9.50 8.40 -3.29
CA THR A 161 -10.91 8.49 -3.67
C THR A 161 -11.81 8.50 -2.43
N MET A 162 -11.58 7.61 -1.46
CA MET A 162 -12.33 7.60 -0.20
C MET A 162 -12.25 8.93 0.56
N VAL A 163 -11.05 9.53 0.62
CA VAL A 163 -10.83 10.81 1.31
C VAL A 163 -11.54 11.96 0.60
N GLU A 164 -11.50 11.98 -0.73
CA GLU A 164 -12.21 12.96 -1.58
C GLU A 164 -13.74 12.83 -1.40
N ASP A 165 -14.28 11.63 -1.59
CA ASP A 165 -15.72 11.37 -1.56
C ASP A 165 -16.34 11.61 -0.18
N LEU A 166 -15.62 11.24 0.89
CA LEU A 166 -16.08 11.43 2.26
C LEU A 166 -15.70 12.80 2.84
N SER A 167 -15.16 13.71 2.01
CA SER A 167 -14.78 15.08 2.39
C SER A 167 -13.88 15.12 3.64
N MET A 168 -12.95 14.16 3.74
CA MET A 168 -12.06 14.08 4.88
C MET A 168 -10.98 15.17 4.78
N PRO A 169 -10.74 15.98 5.83
CA PRO A 169 -9.77 17.06 5.80
C PRO A 169 -8.33 16.55 5.97
N ILE A 170 -7.93 15.57 5.16
CA ILE A 170 -6.65 14.85 5.27
C ILE A 170 -5.95 14.91 3.91
N ARG A 171 -4.73 15.43 3.88
CA ARG A 171 -3.92 15.39 2.66
C ARG A 171 -3.22 14.05 2.53
N ILE A 172 -3.47 13.32 1.45
CA ILE A 172 -2.82 12.04 1.17
C ILE A 172 -1.55 12.24 0.35
N ILE A 173 -0.42 11.73 0.85
CA ILE A 173 0.89 11.79 0.20
C ILE A 173 1.29 10.39 -0.27
N GLY A 174 1.47 10.24 -1.58
CA GLY A 174 2.09 9.05 -2.18
C GLY A 174 3.61 9.16 -2.15
N VAL A 175 4.27 8.18 -1.54
CA VAL A 175 5.73 8.11 -1.45
C VAL A 175 6.27 7.08 -2.43
N GLU A 176 7.35 7.41 -3.14
CA GLU A 176 7.92 6.54 -4.17
C GLU A 176 8.31 5.16 -3.64
N THR A 177 8.16 4.15 -4.52
CA THR A 177 8.54 2.78 -4.21
C THR A 177 10.05 2.67 -4.00
N VAL A 178 10.46 2.32 -2.78
CA VAL A 178 11.85 1.97 -2.47
C VAL A 178 12.16 0.58 -3.03
N ARG A 179 13.32 0.44 -3.67
CA ARG A 179 13.75 -0.77 -4.36
C ARG A 179 15.08 -1.28 -3.82
N GLU A 180 15.27 -2.59 -3.87
CA GLU A 180 16.57 -3.23 -3.68
C GLU A 180 17.52 -2.88 -4.84
N ALA A 181 18.82 -3.14 -4.69
CA ALA A 181 19.81 -2.87 -5.74
C ALA A 181 19.50 -3.61 -7.06
N SER A 182 18.81 -4.74 -6.98
CA SER A 182 18.32 -5.52 -8.14
C SER A 182 17.16 -4.87 -8.88
N GLY A 183 16.55 -3.82 -8.32
CA GLY A 183 15.32 -3.18 -8.82
C GLY A 183 14.03 -3.77 -8.27
N LEU A 184 14.09 -4.88 -7.51
CA LEU A 184 12.94 -5.47 -6.84
C LEU A 184 12.32 -4.48 -5.86
N ALA A 185 11.00 -4.28 -5.94
CA ALA A 185 10.26 -3.45 -4.98
C ALA A 185 10.38 -4.05 -3.57
N MET A 186 10.77 -3.24 -2.59
CA MET A 186 10.90 -3.73 -1.21
C MET A 186 9.52 -4.09 -0.64
N SER A 187 9.45 -5.26 0.01
CA SER A 187 8.24 -5.78 0.62
C SER A 187 8.57 -6.64 1.82
N SER A 188 7.73 -6.61 2.85
CA SER A 188 7.78 -7.58 3.97
C SER A 188 7.71 -9.03 3.48
N ARG A 189 7.03 -9.27 2.34
CA ARG A 189 6.90 -10.58 1.70
C ARG A 189 8.15 -11.04 0.93
N ASN A 190 9.15 -10.20 0.70
CA ASN A 190 10.40 -10.63 0.04
C ASN A 190 11.16 -11.67 0.88
N GLY A 191 10.91 -11.73 2.19
CA GLY A 191 11.47 -12.76 3.08
C GLY A 191 10.99 -14.19 2.77
N TYR A 192 9.94 -14.37 1.95
CA TYR A 192 9.49 -15.68 1.50
C TYR A 192 10.29 -16.23 0.30
N LEU A 193 11.08 -15.38 -0.37
CA LEU A 193 11.85 -15.76 -1.55
C LEU A 193 13.13 -16.48 -1.13
N THR A 194 13.39 -17.63 -1.75
CA THR A 194 14.72 -18.26 -1.79
C THR A 194 15.71 -17.42 -2.59
N GLU A 195 17.00 -17.69 -2.48
CA GLU A 195 18.02 -16.96 -3.25
C GLU A 195 17.84 -17.10 -4.77
N GLN A 196 17.38 -18.26 -5.25
CA GLN A 196 17.04 -18.47 -6.66
C GLN A 196 15.83 -17.62 -7.09
N GLU A 197 14.79 -17.58 -6.26
CA GLU A 197 13.59 -16.78 -6.51
C GLU A 197 13.90 -15.27 -6.47
N LYS A 198 14.78 -14.82 -5.56
CA LYS A 198 15.26 -13.43 -5.52
C LYS A 198 16.00 -13.03 -6.79
N ALA A 199 16.77 -13.95 -7.38
CA ALA A 199 17.46 -13.68 -8.65
C ALA A 199 16.49 -13.52 -9.83
N MET A 200 15.32 -14.18 -9.79
CA MET A 200 14.29 -14.10 -10.84
C MET A 200 13.32 -12.92 -10.64
N ALA A 201 13.05 -12.55 -9.38
CA ALA A 201 12.04 -11.55 -9.01
C ALA A 201 12.14 -10.19 -9.75
N PRO A 202 13.33 -9.65 -10.10
CA PRO A 202 13.46 -8.43 -10.90
C PRO A 202 12.81 -8.49 -12.29
N ALA A 203 12.51 -9.68 -12.82
CA ALA A 203 11.84 -9.84 -14.11
C ALA A 203 10.47 -9.14 -14.17
N LEU A 204 9.77 -9.04 -13.03
CA LEU A 204 8.51 -8.28 -12.93
C LEU A 204 8.74 -6.80 -13.29
N ARG A 205 9.76 -6.17 -12.70
CA ARG A 205 10.08 -4.77 -12.96
C ARG A 205 10.58 -4.56 -14.39
N GLN A 206 11.36 -5.49 -14.92
CA GLN A 206 11.86 -5.44 -16.30
C GLN A 206 10.70 -5.49 -17.31
N ALA A 207 9.70 -6.34 -17.08
CA ALA A 207 8.51 -6.38 -17.92
C ALA A 207 7.70 -5.07 -17.87
N LEU A 208 7.59 -4.44 -16.70
CA LEU A 208 6.97 -3.13 -16.54
C LEU A 208 7.73 -2.02 -17.29
N LEU A 209 9.07 -2.01 -17.22
CA LEU A 209 9.91 -1.05 -17.95
C LEU A 209 9.73 -1.18 -19.46
N TRP A 210 9.84 -2.41 -19.97
CA TRP A 210 9.62 -2.69 -21.39
C TRP A 210 8.23 -2.23 -21.84
N LEU A 211 7.20 -2.50 -21.03
CA LEU A 211 5.84 -2.10 -21.35
C LEU A 211 5.68 -0.57 -21.34
N GLY A 212 6.31 0.12 -20.39
CA GLY A 212 6.36 1.58 -20.34
C GLY A 212 6.98 2.18 -21.61
N GLU A 213 8.11 1.64 -22.07
CA GLU A 213 8.76 2.09 -23.32
C GLU A 213 7.84 1.92 -24.55
N GLN A 214 7.07 0.82 -24.62
CA GLN A 214 6.12 0.60 -25.72
C GLN A 214 4.98 1.64 -25.72
N LEU A 215 4.47 2.00 -24.53
CA LEU A 215 3.44 3.03 -24.39
C LEU A 215 3.97 4.41 -24.76
N GLU A 216 5.18 4.76 -24.33
CA GLU A 216 5.83 6.03 -24.68
C GLU A 216 6.13 6.17 -26.18
N GLN A 217 6.30 5.05 -26.89
CA GLN A 217 6.44 4.99 -28.34
C GLN A 217 5.10 5.12 -29.09
N GLY A 218 3.97 5.23 -28.37
CA GLY A 218 2.64 5.44 -28.94
C GLY A 218 1.89 4.15 -29.28
N ASN A 219 2.35 2.99 -28.82
CA ASN A 219 1.61 1.75 -29.02
C ASN A 219 0.37 1.72 -28.10
N GLN A 220 -0.82 1.62 -28.71
CA GLN A 220 -2.10 1.64 -28.00
C GLN A 220 -2.82 0.27 -28.00
N ASP A 221 -2.19 -0.80 -28.51
CA ASP A 221 -2.73 -2.16 -28.38
C ASP A 221 -2.44 -2.71 -26.98
N TYR A 222 -3.12 -2.13 -25.99
CA TYR A 222 -2.93 -2.42 -24.57
C TYR A 222 -3.10 -3.91 -24.27
N GLN A 223 -4.05 -4.59 -24.92
CA GLN A 223 -4.30 -6.01 -24.69
C GLN A 223 -3.16 -6.88 -25.20
N ALA A 224 -2.67 -6.63 -26.43
CA ALA A 224 -1.54 -7.38 -26.97
C ALA A 224 -0.27 -7.14 -26.16
N LEU A 225 -0.04 -5.88 -25.75
CA LEU A 225 1.09 -5.49 -24.93
C LEU A 225 1.09 -6.15 -23.55
N SER A 226 -0.03 -6.12 -22.83
CA SER A 226 -0.20 -6.84 -21.56
C SER A 226 0.09 -8.34 -21.71
N LYS A 227 -0.41 -8.98 -22.78
CA LYS A 227 -0.16 -10.41 -23.04
C LYS A 227 1.32 -10.70 -23.29
N GLN A 228 2.02 -9.83 -24.03
CA GLN A 228 3.46 -9.96 -24.27
C GLN A 228 4.27 -9.80 -22.98
N ALA A 229 3.92 -8.80 -22.16
CA ALA A 229 4.58 -8.58 -20.87
C ALA A 229 4.36 -9.76 -19.91
N ALA A 230 3.15 -10.32 -19.84
CA ALA A 230 2.88 -11.55 -19.10
C ALA A 230 3.73 -12.74 -19.59
N GLY A 231 3.88 -12.87 -20.92
CA GLY A 231 4.77 -13.88 -21.52
C GLY A 231 6.23 -13.73 -21.06
N LYS A 232 6.75 -12.49 -20.99
CA LYS A 232 8.11 -12.21 -20.51
C LYS A 232 8.29 -12.59 -19.03
N ILE A 233 7.30 -12.27 -18.19
CA ILE A 233 7.29 -12.63 -16.77
C ILE A 233 7.29 -14.16 -16.61
N ASN A 234 6.45 -14.86 -17.38
CA ASN A 234 6.32 -16.31 -17.32
C ASN A 234 7.58 -17.03 -17.80
N LEU A 235 8.22 -16.54 -18.88
CA LEU A 235 9.49 -17.09 -19.38
C LEU A 235 10.64 -16.94 -18.38
N ALA A 236 10.58 -15.93 -17.50
CA ALA A 236 11.56 -15.74 -16.44
C ALA A 236 11.34 -16.62 -15.20
N GLY A 237 10.33 -17.50 -15.21
CA GLY A 237 10.05 -18.45 -14.12
C GLY A 237 9.08 -17.96 -13.05
N LEU A 238 8.45 -16.79 -13.25
CA LEU A 238 7.33 -16.34 -12.41
C LEU A 238 6.00 -16.83 -13.01
N ASN A 239 4.92 -16.76 -12.24
CA ASN A 239 3.56 -17.02 -12.75
C ASN A 239 2.72 -15.75 -12.65
N THR A 240 2.42 -15.13 -13.78
CA THR A 240 1.65 -13.87 -13.84
C THR A 240 0.24 -14.06 -13.30
N ASP A 241 -0.17 -13.20 -12.36
CA ASP A 241 -1.56 -13.10 -11.87
C ASP A 241 -2.32 -12.10 -12.74
N TYR A 242 -1.82 -10.87 -12.84
CA TYR A 242 -2.35 -9.88 -13.78
C TYR A 242 -1.26 -8.91 -14.25
N ILE A 243 -1.52 -8.27 -15.40
CA ILE A 243 -0.79 -7.10 -15.88
C ILE A 243 -1.75 -6.19 -16.66
N ASP A 244 -2.09 -5.07 -16.04
CA ASP A 244 -3.14 -4.17 -16.49
C ASP A 244 -2.57 -2.78 -16.78
N ILE A 245 -3.01 -2.18 -17.87
CA ILE A 245 -2.75 -0.78 -18.21
C ILE A 245 -4.05 -0.01 -17.93
N ARG A 246 -3.98 0.97 -17.04
CA ARG A 246 -5.16 1.72 -16.54
C ARG A 246 -4.90 3.22 -16.58
N HIS A 247 -5.97 4.00 -16.54
CA HIS A 247 -5.87 5.45 -16.28
C HIS A 247 -5.25 5.69 -14.90
N ALA A 248 -4.23 6.56 -14.78
CA ALA A 248 -3.42 6.68 -13.57
C ALA A 248 -4.19 7.11 -12.31
N ARG A 249 -5.24 7.92 -12.43
CA ARG A 249 -6.10 8.33 -11.29
C ARG A 249 -7.27 7.37 -11.06
N THR A 250 -8.17 7.26 -12.03
CA THR A 250 -9.44 6.53 -11.87
C THR A 250 -9.31 5.01 -11.92
N LEU A 251 -8.17 4.47 -12.39
CA LEU A 251 -7.96 3.05 -12.69
C LEU A 251 -8.96 2.44 -13.69
N ALA A 252 -9.72 3.28 -14.39
CA ALA A 252 -10.58 2.86 -15.48
C ALA A 252 -9.75 2.32 -16.66
N ARG A 253 -10.40 1.61 -17.58
CA ARG A 253 -9.77 1.25 -18.86
C ARG A 253 -9.34 2.53 -19.59
N PRO A 254 -8.10 2.57 -20.11
CA PRO A 254 -7.57 3.77 -20.75
C PRO A 254 -8.32 4.07 -22.05
N LYS A 255 -8.54 5.35 -22.29
CA LYS A 255 -9.11 5.92 -23.52
C LYS A 255 -8.00 6.53 -24.37
N PRO A 256 -8.18 6.69 -25.69
CA PRO A 256 -7.15 7.26 -26.57
C PRO A 256 -6.66 8.68 -26.19
N ALA A 257 -7.48 9.45 -25.47
CA ALA A 257 -7.12 10.80 -25.02
C ALA A 257 -6.37 10.85 -23.68
N ASP A 258 -6.28 9.71 -22.98
CA ASP A 258 -5.64 9.65 -21.66
C ASP A 258 -4.12 9.71 -21.82
N LYS A 259 -3.49 10.64 -21.09
CA LYS A 259 -2.04 10.86 -21.14
C LYS A 259 -1.31 10.23 -19.96
N GLU A 260 -1.97 10.15 -18.81
CA GLU A 260 -1.39 9.61 -17.60
C GLU A 260 -1.93 8.19 -17.38
N LEU A 261 -1.07 7.21 -17.60
CA LEU A 261 -1.37 5.80 -17.46
C LEU A 261 -0.61 5.22 -16.27
N VAL A 262 -1.10 4.09 -15.78
CA VAL A 262 -0.38 3.24 -14.84
C VAL A 262 -0.44 1.80 -15.30
N ILE A 263 0.71 1.15 -15.27
CA ILE A 263 0.83 -0.29 -15.44
C ILE A 263 0.81 -0.90 -14.04
N LEU A 264 -0.13 -1.80 -13.76
CA LEU A 264 -0.25 -2.56 -12.52
C LEU A 264 0.08 -4.01 -12.82
N ALA A 265 0.95 -4.64 -12.04
CA ALA A 265 1.25 -6.06 -12.23
C ALA A 265 1.38 -6.82 -10.90
N ALA A 266 0.96 -8.08 -10.96
CA ALA A 266 1.18 -9.06 -9.90
C ALA A 266 1.65 -10.38 -10.50
N ALA A 267 2.56 -11.06 -9.81
CA ALA A 267 3.04 -12.38 -10.20
C ALA A 267 3.47 -13.21 -8.97
N HIS A 268 3.27 -14.51 -9.04
CA HIS A 268 3.76 -15.46 -8.05
C HIS A 268 5.22 -15.85 -8.37
N CYS A 269 6.05 -15.84 -7.35
CA CYS A 269 7.42 -16.35 -7.36
C CYS A 269 7.56 -17.30 -6.17
N GLY A 270 7.41 -18.60 -6.43
CA GLY A 270 7.23 -19.60 -5.38
C GLY A 270 6.02 -19.31 -4.51
N LYS A 271 6.25 -19.21 -3.20
CA LYS A 271 5.19 -18.89 -2.22
C LYS A 271 4.87 -17.39 -2.16
N ALA A 272 5.74 -16.52 -2.67
CA ALA A 272 5.54 -15.08 -2.62
C ALA A 272 4.64 -14.62 -3.76
N ARG A 273 3.63 -13.80 -3.45
CA ARG A 273 2.90 -13.00 -4.44
C ARG A 273 3.49 -11.59 -4.48
N LEU A 274 4.22 -11.29 -5.54
CA LEU A 274 4.86 -10.01 -5.78
C LEU A 274 3.88 -9.06 -6.49
N ILE A 275 3.99 -7.78 -6.18
CA ILE A 275 3.28 -6.71 -6.89
C ILE A 275 4.27 -5.59 -7.22
N ASP A 276 4.06 -4.93 -8.34
CA ASP A 276 4.79 -3.73 -8.73
C ASP A 276 3.93 -2.89 -9.70
N ASN A 277 4.32 -1.65 -9.91
CA ASN A 277 3.63 -0.75 -10.83
C ASN A 277 4.59 0.25 -11.47
N LEU A 278 4.12 0.88 -12.55
CA LEU A 278 4.83 1.96 -13.23
C LEU A 278 3.82 2.99 -13.76
N GLN A 279 3.93 4.23 -13.29
CA GLN A 279 3.25 5.37 -13.92
C GLN A 279 3.95 5.72 -15.22
N VAL A 280 3.19 6.03 -16.27
CA VAL A 280 3.70 6.34 -17.62
C VAL A 280 2.92 7.53 -18.18
N SER A 281 3.65 8.54 -18.66
CA SER A 281 3.06 9.70 -19.34
C SER A 281 3.27 9.58 -20.84
N VAL A 282 2.19 9.42 -21.61
CA VAL A 282 2.23 9.28 -23.08
C VAL A 282 1.98 10.64 -23.75
N LYS A 283 2.56 10.82 -24.95
CA LYS A 283 2.54 12.10 -25.69
C LYS A 283 1.19 12.43 -26.32
#